data_AF-A0A6L2PBU6-F1
#
_entry.id   AF-A0A6L2PBU6-F1
#
_cell.length_a   1.000
_cell.length_b   1.000
_cell.length_c   1.000
_cell.angle_alpha   90.00
_cell.angle_beta   90.00
_cell.angle_gamma   90.00
#
_symmetry.space_group_name_H-M   'P 1'
#
loop_
_entity.id
_entity.type
_entity.pdbx_description
1 polymer ?
#
loop_
_entity_poly.entity_id
_entity_poly.type
_entity_poly.pdbx_seq_one_letter_code
_entity_poly.pdbx_strand_id
1 'polypeptide(L)'
;MALRHKVTLYKMVIRPIITYCAPVFGHISNEQMLTLQKIQNRFIRIAADVYRFQRNVDLHRDLNLPSIKSVFKTQCRAFFERAETHPNPLI
;
A
#
# COMPACT_ATOMS: atom_id res chain seq x y z
N MET A 1 -22.37 -6.31 1.96
CA MET A 1 -21.53 -5.25 2.58
C MET A 1 -21.33 -4.10 1.61
N ALA A 2 -21.56 -2.85 2.02
CA ALA A 2 -21.32 -1.68 1.17
C ALA A 2 -19.81 -1.53 0.85
N LEU A 3 -19.50 -1.04 -0.36
CA LEU A 3 -18.13 -0.86 -0.87
C LEU A 3 -17.23 -0.09 0.11
N ARG A 4 -17.76 0.95 0.75
CA ARG A 4 -17.05 1.74 1.76
C ARG A 4 -16.49 0.88 2.90
N HIS A 5 -17.27 -0.07 3.42
CA HIS A 5 -16.82 -0.96 4.50
C HIS A 5 -15.69 -1.89 4.05
N LYS A 6 -15.78 -2.44 2.83
CA LYS A 6 -14.72 -3.29 2.27
C LYS A 6 -13.41 -2.50 2.10
N VAL A 7 -13.51 -1.26 1.62
CA VAL A 7 -12.37 -0.35 1.49
C VAL A 7 -11.79 -0.03 2.85
N THR A 8 -12.61 0.28 3.86
CA THR A 8 -12.16 0.52 5.23
C THR A 8 -11.42 -0.68 5.81
N LEU A 9 -11.94 -1.89 5.63
CA LEU A 9 -11.30 -3.13 6.06
C LEU A 9 -9.93 -3.31 5.40
N TYR A 10 -9.81 -3.02 4.10
CA TYR A 10 -8.50 -2.99 3.44
C TYR A 10 -7.55 -1.96 4.04
N LYS A 11 -8.02 -0.75 4.37
CA LYS A 11 -7.19 0.28 4.98
C LYS A 11 -6.66 -0.14 6.35
N MET A 12 -7.51 -0.78 7.16
CA MET A 12 -7.22 -1.10 8.57
C MET A 12 -6.47 -2.42 8.77
N VAL A 13 -6.72 -3.43 7.95
CA VAL A 13 -6.19 -4.79 8.16
C VAL A 13 -5.17 -5.16 7.10
N ILE A 14 -5.57 -5.15 5.83
CA ILE A 14 -4.76 -5.71 4.75
C ILE A 14 -3.54 -4.83 4.44
N ARG A 15 -3.75 -3.51 4.37
CA ARG A 15 -2.67 -2.56 4.07
C ARG A 15 -1.54 -2.64 5.11
N PRO A 16 -1.78 -2.54 6.43
CA PRO A 16 -0.69 -2.64 7.39
C PRO A 16 0.00 -3.98 7.35
N ILE A 17 -0.68 -5.10 7.08
CA ILE A 17 -0.03 -6.41 6.91
C ILE A 17 0.97 -6.39 5.74
N ILE A 18 0.57 -5.82 4.60
CA ILE A 18 1.45 -5.71 3.42
C ILE A 18 2.61 -4.75 3.70
N THR A 19 2.35 -3.65 4.41
CA THR A 19 3.32 -2.57 4.59
C THR A 19 4.11 -2.64 5.89
N TYR A 20 3.86 -3.62 6.75
CA TYR A 20 4.48 -3.73 8.08
C TYR A 20 6.01 -3.76 7.98
N CYS A 21 6.52 -4.57 7.05
CA CYS A 21 7.96 -4.70 6.81
C CYS A 21 8.49 -3.68 5.78
N ALA A 22 7.79 -2.58 5.49
CA ALA A 22 8.26 -1.62 4.48
C ALA A 22 9.69 -1.11 4.73
N PRO A 23 10.11 -0.75 5.97
CA PRO A 23 11.50 -0.34 6.24
C PRO A 23 12.52 -1.46 6.05
N VAL A 24 12.15 -2.69 6.42
CA VAL A 24 13.00 -3.90 6.28
C VAL A 24 13.23 -4.22 4.80
N PHE A 25 12.23 -3.94 3.98
CA PHE A 25 12.24 -4.17 2.54
C PHE A 25 12.86 -3.00 1.75
N GLY A 26 13.82 -2.26 2.31
CA GLY A 26 14.53 -1.17 1.62
C GLY A 26 15.14 -1.56 0.26
N HIS A 27 15.42 -2.85 0.07
CA HIS A 27 15.93 -3.45 -1.17
C HIS A 27 14.92 -4.35 -1.92
N ILE A 28 13.60 -4.16 -1.74
CA ILE A 28 12.62 -4.98 -2.45
C ILE A 28 12.80 -4.87 -3.96
N SER A 29 12.71 -5.99 -4.68
CA SER A 29 12.85 -5.94 -6.13
C SER A 29 11.62 -5.28 -6.77
N ASN A 30 11.80 -4.68 -7.95
CA ASN A 30 10.68 -4.09 -8.70
C ASN A 30 9.60 -5.14 -9.02
N GLU A 31 9.98 -6.40 -9.23
CA GLU A 31 9.08 -7.53 -9.50
C GLU A 31 8.23 -7.91 -8.29
N GLN A 32 8.85 -7.95 -7.10
CA GLN A 32 8.15 -8.19 -5.84
C GLN A 32 7.17 -7.05 -5.53
N MET A 33 7.60 -5.80 -5.72
CA MET A 33 6.72 -4.63 -5.59
C MET A 33 5.54 -4.69 -6.57
N LEU A 34 5.78 -5.08 -7.82
CA LEU A 34 4.71 -5.26 -8.81
C LEU A 34 3.74 -6.36 -8.40
N THR A 35 4.22 -7.44 -7.79
CA THR A 35 3.40 -8.53 -7.27
C THR A 35 2.49 -8.05 -6.15
N LEU A 36 3.01 -7.26 -5.21
CA LEU A 36 2.20 -6.64 -4.16
C LEU A 36 1.12 -5.70 -4.76
N GLN A 37 1.49 -4.90 -5.76
CA GLN A 37 0.54 -4.04 -6.46
C GLN A 37 -0.57 -4.84 -7.17
N LYS A 38 -0.24 -5.98 -7.78
CA LYS A 38 -1.24 -6.89 -8.39
C LYS A 38 -2.22 -7.43 -7.35
N ILE A 39 -1.76 -7.75 -6.14
CA ILE A 39 -2.62 -8.19 -5.03
C ILE A 39 -3.60 -7.09 -4.64
N GLN A 40 -3.13 -5.84 -4.48
CA GLN A 40 -4.01 -4.70 -4.21
C GLN A 40 -5.03 -4.47 -5.34
N ASN A 41 -4.59 -4.47 -6.60
CA ASN A 41 -5.47 -4.26 -7.74
C ASN A 41 -6.57 -5.34 -7.81
N ARG A 42 -6.22 -6.60 -7.54
CA ARG A 42 -7.17 -7.71 -7.50
C ARG A 42 -8.18 -7.53 -6.37
N PHE A 43 -7.71 -7.17 -5.18
CA PHE A 43 -8.59 -6.90 -4.04
C PHE A 43 -9.59 -5.78 -4.36
N ILE A 44 -9.12 -4.66 -4.89
CA ILE A 44 -9.96 -3.51 -5.26
C ILE A 44 -11.05 -3.94 -6.24
N ARG A 45 -10.71 -4.73 -7.26
CA ARG A 45 -11.67 -5.22 -8.26
C ARG A 45 -12.74 -6.11 -7.65
N ILE A 46 -12.35 -7.05 -6.79
CA ILE A 46 -13.30 -7.93 -6.08
C ILE A 46 -14.18 -7.12 -5.12
N ALA A 47 -13.63 -6.10 -4.48
CA ALA A 47 -14.37 -5.27 -3.55
C ALA A 47 -15.44 -4.42 -4.26
N ALA A 48 -15.06 -3.79 -5.38
CA ALA A 48 -15.88 -2.88 -6.17
C ALA A 48 -16.73 -3.56 -7.26
N ASP A 49 -16.57 -4.86 -7.47
CA ASP A 49 -17.31 -5.66 -8.45
C ASP A 49 -17.32 -5.04 -9.87
N VAL A 50 -16.13 -4.64 -10.33
CA VAL A 50 -15.92 -3.87 -11.56
C VAL A 50 -15.39 -4.74 -12.69
N TYR A 51 -15.85 -4.43 -13.92
CA TYR A 51 -15.41 -5.10 -15.14
C TYR A 51 -13.88 -5.05 -15.33
N ARG A 52 -13.35 -6.10 -15.97
CA ARG A 52 -11.92 -6.25 -16.25
C ARG A 52 -11.32 -5.06 -17.02
N PHE A 53 -12.09 -4.45 -17.93
CA PHE A 53 -11.61 -3.36 -18.79
C PHE A 53 -11.39 -2.05 -18.04
N GLN A 54 -12.02 -1.85 -16.87
CA GLN A 54 -11.89 -0.61 -16.11
C GLN A 54 -10.43 -0.37 -15.75
N ARG A 55 -9.91 0.84 -15.97
CA ARG A 55 -8.48 1.12 -15.70
C ARG A 55 -8.22 1.14 -14.21
N ASN A 56 -7.10 0.54 -13.79
CA ASN A 56 -6.72 0.51 -12.36
C ASN A 56 -6.55 1.94 -11.81
N VAL A 57 -6.04 2.87 -12.61
CA VAL A 57 -5.84 4.27 -12.21
C VAL A 57 -7.15 4.94 -11.79
N ASP A 58 -8.22 4.73 -12.56
CA ASP A 58 -9.54 5.26 -12.25
C ASP A 58 -10.07 4.65 -10.94
N LEU A 59 -9.94 3.33 -10.76
CA LEU A 59 -10.34 2.65 -9.52
C LEU A 59 -9.59 3.18 -8.27
N HIS A 60 -8.30 3.46 -8.41
CA HIS A 60 -7.50 4.03 -7.32
C HIS A 60 -7.94 5.45 -6.97
N ARG A 61 -8.26 6.26 -7.99
CA ARG A 61 -8.76 7.63 -7.83
C ARG A 61 -10.14 7.63 -7.16
N ASP A 62 -11.07 6.83 -7.67
CA ASP A 62 -12.46 6.78 -7.18
C ASP A 62 -12.55 6.30 -5.73
N LEU A 63 -11.70 5.35 -5.34
CA LEU A 63 -11.67 4.80 -3.99
C LEU A 63 -10.74 5.57 -3.03
N ASN A 64 -10.06 6.62 -3.51
CA ASN A 64 -9.03 7.35 -2.78
C ASN A 64 -8.02 6.40 -2.12
N LEU A 65 -7.49 5.46 -2.93
CA LEU A 65 -6.53 4.46 -2.51
C LEU A 65 -5.18 4.70 -3.19
N PRO A 66 -4.14 5.12 -2.44
CA PRO A 66 -2.79 5.19 -2.98
C PRO A 66 -2.28 3.80 -3.38
N SER A 67 -1.37 3.76 -4.36
CA SER A 67 -0.68 2.52 -4.74
C SER A 67 0.20 2.03 -3.60
N ILE A 68 0.40 0.71 -3.46
CA ILE A 68 1.30 0.16 -2.45
C ILE A 68 2.69 0.79 -2.56
N LYS A 69 3.21 0.93 -3.79
CA LYS A 69 4.52 1.57 -4.02
C LYS A 69 4.61 2.97 -3.41
N SER A 70 3.56 3.78 -3.55
CA SER A 70 3.54 5.14 -2.99
C SER A 70 3.48 5.13 -1.46
N VAL A 71 2.62 4.29 -0.87
CA VAL A 71 2.51 4.13 0.59
C VAL A 71 3.84 3.67 1.19
N PHE A 72 4.44 2.69 0.55
CA PHE A 72 5.72 2.11 0.94
C PHE A 72 6.83 3.16 0.92
N LYS A 73 6.94 3.93 -0.17
CA LYS A 73 7.92 5.02 -0.26
C LYS A 73 7.75 6.05 0.86
N THR A 74 6.51 6.45 1.15
CA THR A 74 6.21 7.39 2.24
C THR A 74 6.59 6.82 3.60
N GLN A 75 6.30 5.54 3.86
CA GLN A 75 6.63 4.88 5.14
C GLN A 75 8.13 4.69 5.33
N CYS A 76 8.86 4.21 4.31
CA CYS A 76 10.31 4.09 4.37
C CYS A 76 10.95 5.45 4.64
N ARG A 77 10.53 6.49 3.91
CA ARG A 77 11.03 7.84 4.11
C ARG A 77 10.80 8.32 5.54
N ALA A 78 9.57 8.21 6.04
CA ALA A 78 9.24 8.61 7.41
C ALA A 78 9.99 7.79 8.48
N PHE A 79 10.35 6.54 8.18
CA PHE A 79 11.16 5.71 9.07
C PHE A 79 12.62 6.18 9.10
N PHE A 80 13.25 6.35 7.94
CA PHE A 80 14.65 6.80 7.86
C PHE A 80 14.83 8.22 8.37
N GLU A 81 13.92 9.16 8.06
CA GLU A 81 13.97 10.53 8.61
C GLU A 81 13.90 10.53 10.16
N ARG A 82 13.12 9.61 10.75
CA ARG A 82 13.06 9.46 12.21
C ARG A 82 14.31 8.82 12.81
N ALA A 83 14.95 7.91 12.08
CA ALA A 83 16.21 7.32 12.50
C ALA A 83 17.33 8.36 12.50
N GLU A 84 17.43 9.18 11.45
CA GLU A 84 18.44 10.25 11.33
C GLU A 84 18.28 11.35 12.38
N THR A 85 17.05 11.67 12.77
CA THR A 85 16.75 12.71 13.78
C THR A 85 16.76 12.18 15.22
N HIS A 86 17.11 10.91 15.42
CA HIS A 86 16.99 10.26 16.71
C HIS A 86 18.02 10.82 17.72
N PRO A 87 17.62 11.19 18.96
CA PRO A 87 18.51 11.82 19.93
C PRO A 87 19.54 10.85 20.54
N ASN A 88 19.35 9.55 20.39
CA ASN A 88 20.28 8.54 20.89
C ASN A 88 21.42 8.36 19.87
N PRO A 89 22.68 8.67 20.22
CA PRO A 89 23.83 8.54 19.32
C PRO A 89 24.25 7.09 19.03
N LEU A 90 23.62 6.10 19.69
CA LEU A 90 23.85 4.67 19.47
C LEU A 90 22.94 4.07 18.38
N ILE A 91 22.01 4.86 17.85
CA ILE A 91 21.08 4.54 16.75
C ILE A 91 21.35 5.54 15.64
#